data_AF-A0A380DXJ8-F1
#
_entry.id   AF-A0A380DXJ8-F1
#
_cell.length_a   1.000
_cell.length_b   1.000
_cell.length_c   1.000
_cell.angle_alpha   90.00
_cell.angle_beta   90.00
_cell.angle_gamma   90.00
#
_symmetry.space_group_name_H-M   'P 1'
#
loop_
_entity.id
_entity.type
_entity.pdbx_description
1 polymer ?
#
loop_
_entity_poly.entity_id
_entity_poly.type
_entity_poly.pdbx_seq_one_letter_code
_entity_poly.pdbx_strand_id
1 'polypeptide(L)'
;MPINDHGDTVPIVEALTSHFEFTKLTLPLLKNADIYFDNEELSERIQDESWAREYVINRDFIDLITDFPTIELQPENMYQILRKLPPREYSISSSFMATPDEVHITVGTVRYQAHGRERKGVCSVHFAERIKPGDIVPIYLKKKSELQISDEARYTGYYDWTRYWNCSF
;
A
#
# COMPACT_ATOMS: atom_id res chain seq x y z
N MET A 1 -15.56 12.88 -2.52
CA MET A 1 -15.53 11.52 -1.95
C MET A 1 -15.01 11.62 -0.52
N PRO A 2 -15.73 11.12 0.49
CA PRO A 2 -15.22 11.07 1.85
C PRO A 2 -13.95 10.22 1.92
N ILE A 3 -13.03 10.57 2.82
CA ILE A 3 -11.81 9.80 3.06
C ILE A 3 -11.75 9.22 4.48
N ASN A 4 -12.64 9.62 5.38
CA ASN A 4 -12.69 9.15 6.77
C ASN A 4 -14.08 9.41 7.39
N ASP A 5 -14.29 8.89 8.60
CA ASP A 5 -15.53 9.06 9.37
C ASP A 5 -15.71 10.48 9.93
N HIS A 6 -14.69 11.34 9.85
CA HIS A 6 -14.75 12.73 10.29
C HIS A 6 -15.40 13.66 9.25
N GLY A 7 -15.72 13.14 8.06
CA GLY A 7 -16.36 13.90 6.98
C GLY A 7 -15.37 14.68 6.11
N ASP A 8 -14.07 14.41 6.20
CA ASP A 8 -13.11 15.01 5.28
C ASP A 8 -13.37 14.47 3.87
N THR A 9 -13.43 15.36 2.88
CA THR A 9 -13.71 15.00 1.50
C THR A 9 -12.66 15.56 0.54
N VAL A 10 -12.33 14.76 -0.47
CA VAL A 10 -11.44 15.16 -1.58
C VAL A 10 -12.03 14.70 -2.92
N PRO A 11 -11.55 15.20 -4.07
CA PRO A 11 -11.93 14.68 -5.38
C PRO A 11 -11.66 13.17 -5.49
N ILE A 12 -12.51 12.44 -6.23
CA ILE A 12 -12.41 10.97 -6.33
C ILE A 12 -11.04 10.50 -6.83
N VAL A 13 -10.46 11.21 -7.79
CA VAL A 13 -9.13 10.88 -8.34
C VAL A 13 -8.09 10.95 -7.23
N GLU A 14 -8.07 12.03 -6.45
CA GLU A 14 -7.14 12.20 -5.34
C GLU A 14 -7.35 11.13 -4.25
N ALA A 15 -8.61 10.86 -3.90
CA ALA A 15 -8.95 9.85 -2.90
C ALA A 15 -8.39 8.47 -3.28
N LEU A 16 -8.61 8.05 -4.54
CA LEU A 16 -8.14 6.77 -5.03
C LEU A 16 -6.62 6.76 -5.25
N THR A 17 -5.99 7.85 -5.66
CA THR A 17 -4.54 7.85 -5.92
C THR A 17 -3.69 7.96 -4.65
N SER A 18 -4.21 8.58 -3.59
CA SER A 18 -3.39 9.02 -2.46
C SER A 18 -3.87 8.51 -1.09
N HIS A 19 -5.14 8.13 -0.94
CA HIS A 19 -5.71 7.82 0.38
C HIS A 19 -6.08 6.35 0.58
N PHE A 20 -6.39 5.60 -0.48
CA PHE A 20 -6.90 4.24 -0.38
C PHE A 20 -6.02 3.19 -1.05
N GLU A 21 -5.98 1.99 -0.46
CA GLU A 21 -5.40 0.81 -1.08
C GLU A 21 -6.49 -0.01 -1.75
N PHE A 22 -6.47 -0.03 -3.08
CA PHE A 22 -7.39 -0.80 -3.91
C PHE A 22 -6.69 -1.86 -4.78
N THR A 23 -5.35 -1.96 -4.71
CA THR A 23 -4.52 -2.88 -5.49
C THR A 23 -4.30 -4.24 -4.82
N LYS A 24 -4.92 -4.48 -3.65
CA LYS A 24 -4.84 -5.73 -2.91
C LYS A 24 -6.20 -6.07 -2.31
N LEU A 25 -6.78 -7.16 -2.78
CA LEU A 25 -7.97 -7.72 -2.18
C LEU A 25 -7.57 -8.51 -0.93
N THR A 26 -8.28 -8.30 0.17
CA THR A 26 -8.06 -9.04 1.42
C THR A 26 -9.38 -9.65 1.87
N LEU A 27 -9.34 -10.71 2.69
CA LEU A 27 -10.56 -11.33 3.20
C LEU A 27 -11.48 -10.34 3.93
N PRO A 28 -10.97 -9.44 4.82
CA PRO A 28 -11.81 -8.42 5.41
C PRO A 28 -12.43 -7.48 4.37
N LEU A 29 -11.67 -7.07 3.35
CA LEU A 29 -12.18 -6.19 2.29
C LEU A 29 -13.27 -6.89 1.48
N LEU A 30 -13.07 -8.15 1.09
CA LEU A 30 -14.06 -8.95 0.36
C LEU A 30 -15.38 -9.07 1.14
N LYS A 31 -15.29 -9.45 2.43
CA LYS A 31 -16.48 -9.57 3.29
C LYS A 31 -17.18 -8.23 3.54
N ASN A 32 -16.41 -7.16 3.64
CA ASN A 32 -16.98 -5.82 3.83
C ASN A 32 -17.63 -5.30 2.54
N ALA A 33 -17.07 -5.61 1.36
CA ALA A 33 -17.64 -5.22 0.08
C ALA A 33 -19.02 -5.85 -0.17
N ASP A 34 -19.26 -7.08 0.28
CA ASP A 34 -20.55 -7.79 0.19
C ASP A 34 -21.72 -6.94 0.73
N ILE A 35 -21.49 -6.22 1.83
CA ILE A 35 -22.48 -5.33 2.47
C ILE A 35 -22.96 -4.21 1.54
N TYR A 36 -22.12 -3.81 0.57
CA TYR A 36 -22.35 -2.67 -0.31
C TYR A 36 -22.59 -3.04 -1.78
N PHE A 37 -22.35 -4.29 -2.18
CA PHE A 37 -22.40 -4.68 -3.58
C PHE A 37 -23.81 -5.09 -4.04
N ASP A 38 -24.68 -5.50 -3.10
CA ASP A 38 -26.00 -6.06 -3.38
C ASP A 38 -25.96 -7.08 -4.53
N ASN A 39 -25.03 -8.04 -4.42
CA ASN A 39 -24.76 -9.02 -5.46
C ASN A 39 -24.98 -10.43 -4.88
N GLU A 40 -26.11 -11.05 -5.22
CA GLU A 40 -26.51 -12.36 -4.69
C GLU A 40 -25.43 -13.44 -4.91
N GLU A 41 -24.78 -13.45 -6.08
CA GLU A 41 -23.72 -14.42 -6.38
C GLU A 41 -22.51 -14.25 -5.44
N LEU A 42 -22.10 -13.00 -5.19
CA LEU A 42 -21.03 -12.71 -4.25
C LEU A 42 -21.40 -13.15 -2.83
N SER A 43 -22.62 -12.82 -2.40
CA SER A 43 -23.13 -13.15 -1.06
C SER A 43 -23.21 -14.65 -0.81
N GLU A 44 -23.60 -15.43 -1.82
CA GLU A 44 -23.59 -16.89 -1.78
C GLU A 44 -22.17 -17.46 -1.72
N ARG A 45 -21.29 -17.03 -2.63
CA ARG A 45 -19.93 -17.57 -2.71
C ARG A 45 -19.08 -17.25 -1.48
N ILE A 46 -19.24 -16.08 -0.87
CA ILE A 46 -18.50 -15.68 0.33
C ILE A 46 -18.78 -16.60 1.54
N GLN A 47 -19.91 -17.33 1.55
CA GLN A 47 -20.20 -18.30 2.62
C GLN A 47 -19.24 -19.49 2.60
N ASP A 48 -18.66 -19.82 1.44
CA ASP A 48 -17.57 -20.79 1.35
C ASP A 48 -16.24 -20.12 1.72
N GLU A 49 -15.78 -20.36 2.94
CA GLU A 49 -14.50 -19.81 3.41
C GLU A 49 -13.29 -20.26 2.59
N SER A 50 -13.33 -21.46 2.01
CA SER A 50 -12.24 -21.97 1.17
C SER A 50 -12.18 -21.17 -0.11
N TRP A 51 -13.33 -21.01 -0.77
CA TRP A 51 -13.45 -20.17 -1.95
C TRP A 51 -13.02 -18.73 -1.66
N ALA A 52 -13.47 -18.12 -0.56
CA ALA A 52 -13.11 -16.74 -0.22
C ALA A 52 -11.60 -16.58 -0.02
N ARG A 53 -10.94 -17.54 0.65
CA ARG A 53 -9.47 -17.53 0.86
C ARG A 53 -8.72 -17.66 -0.46
N GLU A 54 -9.20 -18.49 -1.37
CA GLU A 54 -8.59 -18.67 -2.68
C GLU A 54 -8.82 -17.46 -3.60
N TYR A 55 -10.05 -16.93 -3.61
CA TYR A 55 -10.45 -15.83 -4.49
C TYR A 55 -9.59 -14.58 -4.28
N VAL A 56 -9.29 -14.21 -3.03
CA VAL A 56 -8.50 -13.00 -2.76
C VAL A 56 -7.03 -13.10 -3.22
N ILE A 57 -6.53 -14.29 -3.55
CA ILE A 57 -5.13 -14.49 -3.96
C ILE A 57 -4.86 -13.80 -5.30
N ASN A 58 -3.88 -12.90 -5.29
CA ASN A 58 -3.44 -12.11 -6.44
C ASN A 58 -4.55 -11.27 -7.13
N ARG A 59 -5.67 -11.03 -6.45
CA ARG A 59 -6.75 -10.14 -6.91
C ARG A 59 -6.67 -8.76 -6.27
N ASP A 60 -7.23 -7.78 -6.94
CA ASP A 60 -7.45 -6.44 -6.43
C ASP A 60 -8.93 -6.04 -6.46
N PHE A 61 -9.23 -4.83 -6.01
CA PHE A 61 -10.62 -4.36 -5.96
C PHE A 61 -11.24 -4.24 -7.36
N ILE A 62 -10.44 -3.99 -8.40
CA ILE A 62 -10.92 -3.91 -9.78
C ILE A 62 -11.37 -5.31 -10.25
N ASP A 63 -10.66 -6.38 -9.85
CA ASP A 63 -11.12 -7.74 -10.15
C ASP A 63 -12.47 -8.02 -9.48
N LEU A 64 -12.64 -7.62 -8.22
CA LEU A 64 -13.89 -7.81 -7.47
C LEU A 64 -15.08 -7.12 -8.16
N ILE A 65 -14.99 -5.84 -8.49
CA ILE A 65 -16.09 -5.11 -9.19
C ILE A 65 -16.34 -5.61 -10.61
N THR A 66 -15.34 -6.27 -11.23
CA THR A 66 -15.48 -6.81 -12.59
C THR A 66 -16.18 -8.16 -12.57
N ASP A 67 -15.77 -9.05 -11.67
CA ASP A 67 -16.36 -10.38 -11.52
C ASP A 67 -17.78 -10.30 -10.92
N PHE A 68 -17.99 -9.37 -9.98
CA PHE A 68 -19.24 -9.15 -9.26
C PHE A 68 -19.68 -7.70 -9.45
N PRO A 69 -20.28 -7.37 -10.60
CA PRO A 69 -20.73 -6.02 -10.88
C PRO A 69 -21.81 -5.61 -9.87
N THR A 70 -21.78 -4.33 -9.51
CA THR A 70 -22.74 -3.69 -8.60
C THR A 70 -23.23 -2.40 -9.22
N ILE A 71 -24.53 -2.15 -9.13
CA ILE A 71 -25.17 -0.90 -9.55
C ILE A 71 -25.30 0.09 -8.38
N GLU A 72 -25.08 -0.37 -7.15
CA GLU A 72 -25.33 0.40 -5.94
C GLU A 72 -24.08 1.06 -5.36
N LEU A 73 -22.88 0.69 -5.82
CA LEU A 73 -21.62 1.24 -5.32
C LEU A 73 -21.49 2.73 -5.68
N GLN A 74 -21.97 3.58 -4.78
CA GLN A 74 -21.75 5.01 -4.82
C GLN A 74 -20.31 5.32 -4.40
N PRO A 75 -19.60 6.25 -5.08
CA PRO A 75 -18.26 6.70 -4.68
C PRO A 75 -18.18 7.07 -3.20
N GLU A 76 -19.25 7.64 -2.66
CA GLU A 76 -19.37 8.05 -1.26
C GLU A 76 -19.27 6.88 -0.30
N ASN A 77 -19.57 5.65 -0.70
CA ASN A 77 -19.47 4.47 0.16
C ASN A 77 -18.09 3.77 0.05
N MET A 78 -17.25 4.16 -0.91
CA MET A 78 -15.97 3.49 -1.14
C MET A 78 -15.02 3.60 0.06
N TYR A 79 -15.06 4.67 0.85
CA TYR A 79 -14.21 4.82 2.03
C TYR A 79 -14.56 3.84 3.16
N GLN A 80 -15.81 3.34 3.18
CA GLN A 80 -16.23 2.31 4.13
C GLN A 80 -15.70 0.94 3.72
N ILE A 81 -15.49 0.71 2.42
CA ILE A 81 -15.00 -0.57 1.87
C ILE A 81 -13.48 -0.63 1.85
N LEU A 82 -12.86 0.41 1.29
CA LEU A 82 -11.43 0.48 1.04
C LEU A 82 -10.67 0.86 2.31
N ARG A 83 -9.56 0.16 2.54
CA ARG A 83 -8.63 0.51 3.61
C ARG A 83 -7.73 1.68 3.21
N LYS A 84 -7.23 2.40 4.22
CA LYS A 84 -6.19 3.42 4.02
C LYS A 84 -4.96 2.85 3.32
N LEU A 85 -4.37 3.65 2.43
CA LEU A 85 -3.12 3.32 1.76
C LEU A 85 -2.00 3.21 2.80
N PRO A 86 -1.43 2.02 3.04
CA PRO A 86 -0.33 1.89 3.98
C PRO A 86 0.96 2.43 3.36
N PRO A 87 1.85 3.04 4.17
CA PRO A 87 3.17 3.39 3.70
C PRO A 87 4.00 2.13 3.40
N ARG A 88 4.96 2.25 2.47
CA ARG A 88 5.92 1.19 2.12
C ARG A 88 7.28 1.48 2.72
N GLU A 89 7.84 0.47 3.38
CA GLU A 89 9.16 0.56 4.00
C GLU A 89 10.26 0.09 3.05
N TYR A 90 11.33 0.88 2.95
CA TYR A 90 12.56 0.53 2.26
C TYR A 90 13.75 0.70 3.20
N SER A 91 14.68 -0.25 3.18
CA SER A 91 15.96 -0.12 3.88
C SER A 91 16.76 1.05 3.31
N ILE A 92 17.36 1.86 4.18
CA ILE A 92 18.28 2.92 3.76
C ILE A 92 19.57 2.29 3.24
N SER A 93 19.99 2.73 2.05
CA SER A 93 21.18 2.28 1.33
C SER A 93 22.32 3.32 1.35
N SER A 94 22.12 4.47 2.00
CA SER A 94 23.15 5.51 2.20
C SER A 94 23.66 5.58 3.64
N SER A 95 24.75 6.32 3.80
CA SER A 95 25.34 6.67 5.09
C SER A 95 25.25 8.16 5.32
N PHE A 96 24.74 8.60 6.48
CA PHE A 96 24.67 10.04 6.76
C PHE A 96 26.06 10.67 6.80
N MET A 97 27.07 9.91 7.25
CA MET A 97 28.47 10.36 7.29
C MET A 97 29.07 10.53 5.89
N ALA A 98 28.61 9.77 4.89
CA ALA A 98 29.12 9.84 3.53
C ALA A 98 28.32 10.82 2.66
N THR A 99 27.01 10.89 2.88
CA THR A 99 26.08 11.73 2.12
C THR A 99 25.15 12.46 3.09
N PRO A 100 25.63 13.57 3.69
CA PRO A 100 24.79 14.40 4.55
C PRO A 100 23.57 14.91 3.77
N ASP A 101 22.45 15.06 4.48
CA ASP A 101 21.17 15.56 3.94
C ASP A 101 20.53 14.73 2.82
N GLU A 102 21.05 13.53 2.55
CA GLU A 102 20.52 12.60 1.56
C GLU A 102 20.13 11.25 2.16
N VAL A 103 18.99 10.72 1.69
CA VAL A 103 18.60 9.33 1.94
C VAL A 103 18.56 8.59 0.61
N HIS A 104 19.35 7.53 0.49
CA HIS A 104 19.30 6.66 -0.67
C HIS A 104 18.53 5.39 -0.32
N ILE A 105 17.72 4.93 -1.26
CA ILE A 105 17.00 3.66 -1.18
C ILE A 105 17.25 2.88 -2.46
N THR A 106 17.26 1.56 -2.35
CA THR A 106 17.32 0.68 -3.51
C THR A 106 15.95 0.03 -3.71
N VAL A 107 15.25 0.41 -4.77
CA VAL A 107 13.86 -0.01 -5.01
C VAL A 107 13.80 -1.09 -6.09
N GLY A 108 13.43 -2.30 -5.69
CA GLY A 108 13.02 -3.35 -6.62
C GLY A 108 11.65 -3.01 -7.22
N THR A 109 11.58 -2.77 -8.52
CA THR A 109 10.30 -2.46 -9.19
C THR A 109 9.47 -3.73 -9.33
N VAL A 110 8.24 -3.71 -8.78
CA VAL A 110 7.36 -4.90 -8.78
C VAL A 110 6.44 -4.86 -9.99
N ARG A 111 6.49 -5.92 -10.80
CA ARG A 111 5.62 -6.16 -11.96
C ARG A 111 5.27 -7.63 -12.04
N TYR A 112 4.02 -7.95 -12.33
CA TYR A 112 3.57 -9.32 -12.50
C TYR A 112 2.28 -9.38 -13.33
N GLN A 113 1.95 -10.55 -13.84
CA GLN A 113 0.66 -10.81 -14.51
C GLN A 113 -0.23 -11.60 -13.57
N ALA A 114 -1.48 -11.18 -13.39
CA ALA A 114 -2.47 -11.94 -12.63
C ALA A 114 -3.88 -11.72 -13.20
N HIS A 115 -4.63 -12.81 -13.34
CA HIS A 115 -6.03 -12.78 -13.80
C HIS A 115 -6.20 -12.00 -15.10
N GLY A 116 -5.33 -12.27 -16.08
CA GLY A 116 -5.38 -11.64 -17.41
C GLY A 116 -4.93 -10.17 -17.47
N ARG A 117 -4.50 -9.56 -16.36
CA ARG A 117 -4.05 -8.16 -16.31
C ARG A 117 -2.61 -8.02 -15.83
N GLU A 118 -1.90 -7.08 -16.45
CA GLU A 118 -0.60 -6.62 -15.94
C GLU A 118 -0.79 -5.82 -14.66
N ARG A 119 0.04 -6.11 -13.65
CA ARG A 119 0.01 -5.48 -12.33
C ARG A 119 1.35 -4.86 -12.03
N LYS A 120 1.28 -3.73 -11.33
CA LYS A 120 2.41 -2.91 -10.93
C LYS A 120 2.33 -2.65 -9.43
N GLY A 121 3.44 -2.79 -8.72
CA GLY A 121 3.52 -2.41 -7.31
C GLY A 121 3.34 -0.91 -7.15
N VAL A 122 2.48 -0.48 -6.22
CA VAL A 122 2.10 0.92 -6.04
C VAL A 122 3.32 1.83 -5.81
N CYS A 123 4.01 1.65 -4.69
CA CYS A 123 5.13 2.51 -4.31
C CYS A 123 6.37 2.31 -5.19
N SER A 124 6.67 1.07 -5.57
CA SER A 124 7.89 0.78 -6.33
C SER A 124 7.85 1.33 -7.75
N VAL A 125 6.68 1.28 -8.41
CA VAL A 125 6.50 1.93 -9.72
C VAL A 125 6.35 3.44 -9.59
N HIS A 126 5.83 3.95 -8.47
CA HIS A 126 5.82 5.39 -8.22
C HIS A 126 7.25 5.98 -8.28
N PHE A 127 8.20 5.34 -7.58
CA PHE A 127 9.62 5.70 -7.67
C PHE A 127 10.26 5.45 -9.03
N ALA A 128 9.93 4.33 -9.68
CA ALA A 128 10.60 3.96 -10.92
C ALA A 128 10.11 4.72 -12.16
N GLU A 129 8.85 5.17 -12.18
CA GLU A 129 8.22 5.70 -13.41
C GLU A 129 7.53 7.06 -13.25
N ARG A 130 7.08 7.44 -12.05
CA ARG A 130 6.13 8.56 -11.89
C ARG A 130 6.79 9.80 -11.30
N ILE A 131 7.64 9.62 -10.30
CA ILE A 131 8.37 10.70 -9.63
C ILE A 131 9.47 11.22 -10.57
N LYS A 132 9.63 12.55 -10.59
CA LYS A 132 10.69 13.26 -11.30
C LYS A 132 11.58 14.03 -10.31
N PRO A 133 12.83 14.36 -10.69
CA PRO A 133 13.67 15.24 -9.88
C PRO A 133 12.95 16.56 -9.57
N GLY A 134 12.89 16.92 -8.29
CA GLY A 134 12.19 18.11 -7.79
C GLY A 134 10.78 17.84 -7.26
N ASP A 135 10.20 16.65 -7.49
CA ASP A 135 8.93 16.27 -6.88
C ASP A 135 9.08 16.08 -5.36
N ILE A 136 7.99 16.35 -4.63
CA ILE A 136 7.93 16.18 -3.18
C ILE A 136 7.36 14.80 -2.88
N VAL A 137 8.06 14.05 -2.03
CA VAL A 137 7.59 12.74 -1.56
C VAL A 137 7.49 12.77 -0.03
N PRO A 138 6.33 12.41 0.55
CA PRO A 138 6.22 12.31 2.00
C PRO A 138 7.07 11.14 2.48
N ILE A 139 7.93 11.40 3.47
CA ILE A 139 8.80 10.38 4.07
C ILE A 139 8.75 10.45 5.59
N TYR A 140 8.96 9.30 6.23
CA TYR A 140 9.34 9.27 7.64
C TYR A 140 10.33 8.14 7.91
N LEU A 141 11.18 8.35 8.92
CA LEU A 141 12.16 7.37 9.37
C LEU A 141 11.54 6.47 10.44
N LYS A 142 11.61 5.15 10.23
CA LYS A 142 11.16 4.14 11.18
C LYS A 142 12.34 3.33 11.70
N LYS A 143 12.56 3.34 13.01
CA LYS A 143 13.63 2.56 13.65
C LYS A 143 13.34 1.06 13.56
N LYS A 144 14.34 0.27 13.18
CA LYS A 144 14.32 -1.19 13.16
C LYS A 144 14.83 -1.72 14.50
N SER A 145 13.97 -2.41 15.24
CA SER A 145 14.26 -2.93 16.59
C SER A 145 15.22 -4.12 16.63
N GLU A 146 15.33 -4.87 15.53
CA GLU A 146 16.02 -6.16 15.45
C GLU A 146 17.49 -6.07 15.04
N LEU A 147 17.91 -4.97 14.39
CA LEU A 147 19.33 -4.74 14.15
C LEU A 147 19.92 -4.06 15.39
N GLN A 148 20.64 -4.84 16.19
CA GLN A 148 21.43 -4.31 17.31
C GLN A 148 22.89 -4.16 16.90
N ILE A 149 23.50 -3.11 17.43
CA ILE A 149 24.93 -2.88 17.32
C ILE A 149 25.63 -3.66 18.44
N SER A 150 26.75 -4.34 18.16
CA SER A 150 27.63 -4.84 19.23
C SER A 150 28.21 -3.67 20.01
N ASP A 151 28.48 -3.82 21.31
CA ASP A 151 28.88 -2.69 22.17
C ASP A 151 30.20 -2.01 21.77
N GLU A 152 31.12 -2.73 21.10
CA GLU A 152 32.38 -2.18 20.56
C GLU A 152 32.17 -1.04 19.55
N ALA A 153 31.05 -1.08 18.85
CA ALA A 153 30.67 -0.09 17.88
C ALA A 153 30.29 1.27 18.49
N ARG A 154 29.62 1.24 19.64
CA ARG A 154 29.01 2.43 20.23
C ARG A 154 30.05 3.44 20.71
N TYR A 155 31.26 2.97 21.00
CA TYR A 155 32.33 3.77 21.60
C TYR A 155 33.20 4.53 20.59
N THR A 156 33.13 4.23 19.30
CA THR A 156 34.04 4.85 18.31
C THR A 156 33.51 6.17 17.73
N GLY A 157 32.24 6.54 17.94
CA GLY A 157 31.64 7.74 17.33
C GLY A 157 31.50 7.67 15.79
N TYR A 158 31.88 6.54 15.18
CA TYR A 158 31.90 6.28 13.74
C TYR A 158 30.73 5.41 13.27
N TYR A 159 29.61 5.38 14.01
CA TYR A 159 28.48 4.55 13.62
C TYR A 159 27.43 5.34 12.85
N ASP A 160 27.27 4.91 11.61
CA ASP A 160 26.23 5.34 10.73
C ASP A 160 24.89 4.71 11.12
N TRP A 161 24.08 5.50 11.80
CA TRP A 161 22.80 5.05 12.34
C TRP A 161 21.78 4.68 11.26
N THR A 162 21.96 5.09 10.00
CA THR A 162 20.99 4.88 8.91
C THR A 162 20.67 3.41 8.65
N ARG A 163 21.61 2.49 8.92
CA ARG A 163 21.42 1.02 8.77
C ARG A 163 20.35 0.44 9.70
N TYR A 164 19.91 1.21 10.69
CA TYR A 164 18.93 0.83 11.69
C TYR A 164 17.57 1.49 11.45
N TRP A 165 17.37 2.14 10.30
CA TRP A 165 16.11 2.79 9.95
C TRP A 165 15.64 2.35 8.57
N ASN A 166 14.32 2.24 8.44
CA ASN A 166 13.64 2.18 7.15
C ASN A 166 13.13 3.58 6.81
N CYS A 167 13.20 3.93 5.54
CA CYS A 167 12.44 5.05 5.00
C CYS A 167 11.07 4.54 4.58
N SER A 168 10.02 5.21 5.06
CA SER A 168 8.64 4.87 4.75
C SER A 168 8.02 5.93 3.87
N PHE A 169 7.33 5.51 2.81
CA PHE A 169 6.72 6.36 1.78
C PHE A 169 5.23 6.06 1.60
#